data_AF-A0AAV9ABC8-F1
#
_entry.id   AF-A0AAV9ABC8-F1
#
_cell.length_a   1.000
_cell.length_b   1.000
_cell.length_c   1.000
_cell.angle_alpha   90.00
_cell.angle_beta   90.00
_cell.angle_gamma   90.00
#
_symmetry.space_group_name_H-M   'P 1'
#
loop_
_entity.id
_entity.type
_entity.pdbx_description
1 polymer ?
#
loop_
_entity_poly.entity_id
_entity_poly.type
_entity_poly.pdbx_seq_one_letter_code
_entity_poly.pdbx_strand_id
1 'polypeptide(L)' 'MIEKKVEEAKEVCEEEPASAECKVAWDEVEEVSQAKADLRRKLGESKDPLESFCAENPETDECRVYED' A
#
# COMPACT_ATOMS: atom_id res chain seq x y z
N MET A 1 -3.26 -13.40 -3.38
CA MET A 1 -2.06 -13.59 -2.53
C MET A 1 -2.40 -13.37 -1.06
N ILE A 2 -2.81 -12.17 -0.63
CA ILE A 2 -3.22 -11.93 0.78
C ILE A 2 -4.39 -12.82 1.18
N GLU A 3 -5.43 -12.94 0.35
CA GLU A 3 -6.60 -13.79 0.65
C GLU A 3 -6.21 -15.25 0.88
N LYS A 4 -5.28 -15.77 0.08
CA LYS A 4 -4.71 -17.12 0.25
C LYS A 4 -3.97 -17.26 1.58
N LYS A 5 -3.18 -16.25 1.97
CA LYS A 5 -2.48 -16.23 3.26
C LYS A 5 -3.44 -16.14 4.45
N VAL A 6 -4.55 -15.42 4.30
CA VAL A 6 -5.62 -15.35 5.30
C VAL A 6 -6.32 -16.70 5.45
N GLU A 7 -6.55 -17.42 4.35
CA GLU A 7 -7.09 -18.78 4.36
C GLU A 7 -6.12 -19.75 5.06
N GLU A 8 -4.85 -19.74 4.68
CA GLU A 8 -3.78 -20.53 5.33
C GLU A 8 -3.71 -20.24 6.84
N ALA A 9 -3.74 -18.97 7.25
CA ALA A 9 -3.72 -18.60 8.67
C ALA A 9 -4.97 -19.08 9.42
N LYS A 10 -6.15 -19.05 8.78
CA LYS A 10 -7.38 -19.59 9.39
C LYS A 10 -7.31 -21.09 9.60
N GLU A 11 -6.79 -21.83 8.62
CA GLU A 11 -6.61 -23.28 8.72
C GLU A 11 -5.62 -23.65 9.83
N VAL A 12 -4.46 -22.99 9.88
CA VAL A 12 -3.43 -23.24 10.91
C VAL A 12 -3.93 -22.91 12.32
N CYS A 13 -4.78 -21.90 12.46
CA CYS A 13 -5.30 -21.45 13.75
C CYS A 13 -6.59 -22.15 14.22
N GLU A 14 -7.15 -23.09 13.45
CA GLU A 14 -8.47 -23.66 13.74
C GLU A 14 -8.49 -24.46 15.06
N GLU A 15 -7.47 -25.27 15.30
CA GLU A 15 -7.38 -26.13 16.50
C GLU A 15 -6.74 -25.40 17.69
N GLU A 16 -5.62 -24.70 17.46
CA GLU A 16 -4.85 -24.03 18.51
C GLU A 16 -4.58 -22.56 18.17
N PRO A 17 -5.53 -21.64 18.47
CA PRO A 17 -5.42 -20.23 18.12
C PRO A 17 -4.31 -19.47 18.91
N ALA A 18 -3.77 -20.08 19.96
CA ALA A 18 -2.68 -19.51 20.75
C ALA A 18 -1.30 -20.10 20.42
N SER A 19 -1.24 -21.07 19.52
CA SER A 19 -0.01 -21.74 19.09
C SER A 19 0.99 -20.76 18.47
N ALA A 20 2.27 -21.14 18.48
CA ALA A 20 3.30 -20.32 17.85
C ALA A 20 3.10 -20.27 16.33
N GLU A 21 2.67 -21.38 15.75
CA GLU A 21 2.38 -21.58 14.34
C GLU A 21 1.23 -20.67 13.88
N CYS A 22 0.15 -20.59 14.67
CA CYS A 22 -0.95 -19.66 14.40
C CYS A 22 -0.50 -18.19 14.41
N LYS A 23 0.34 -17.80 15.38
CA LYS A 23 0.89 -16.45 15.46
C LYS A 23 1.76 -16.13 14.25
N VAL A 24 2.67 -17.03 13.89
CA VAL A 24 3.54 -16.88 12.72
C VAL A 24 2.71 -16.76 11.44
N ALA A 25 1.65 -17.54 11.29
CA ALA A 25 0.78 -17.47 10.10
C ALA A 25 0.09 -16.10 9.98
N TRP A 26 -0.34 -15.50 11.09
CA TRP A 26 -0.90 -14.15 11.10
C TRP A 26 0.16 -13.05 10.92
N ASP A 27 1.37 -13.22 11.46
CA ASP A 27 2.49 -12.31 11.20
C ASP A 27 2.81 -12.26 9.70
N GLU A 28 2.81 -13.40 9.00
CA GLU A 28 2.98 -13.43 7.54
C GLU A 28 1.87 -12.67 6.79
N VAL A 29 0.62 -12.76 7.25
CA VAL A 29 -0.51 -12.01 6.67
C VAL A 29 -0.30 -10.51 6.88
N GLU A 30 0.13 -10.09 8.07
CA GLU A 30 0.43 -8.69 8.40
C GLU A 30 1.50 -8.14 7.48
N GLU A 31 2.66 -8.80 7.40
CA GLU A 31 3.82 -8.35 6.62
C GLU A 31 3.48 -8.21 5.12
N VAL A 32 2.80 -9.20 4.53
CA VAL A 32 2.40 -9.13 3.11
C VAL A 32 1.37 -8.03 2.89
N SER A 33 0.47 -7.81 3.85
CA SER A 33 -0.53 -6.73 3.77
C SER A 33 0.10 -5.35 3.88
N GLN A 34 1.07 -5.18 4.78
CA GLN A 34 1.85 -3.96 4.92
C GLN A 34 2.64 -3.66 3.64
N ALA A 35 3.36 -4.64 3.10
CA ALA A 35 4.10 -4.46 1.85
C ALA A 35 3.19 -4.01 0.68
N LYS A 36 1.97 -4.57 0.59
CA LYS A 36 0.98 -4.14 -0.41
C LYS A 36 0.46 -2.73 -0.14
N ALA A 37 0.21 -2.37 1.12
CA ALA A 37 -0.23 -1.03 1.49
C ALA A 37 0.84 0.02 1.17
N ASP A 38 2.11 -0.28 1.46
CA ASP A 38 3.24 0.58 1.11
C ASP A 38 3.39 0.75 -0.40
N LEU A 39 3.27 -0.34 -1.16
CA LEU A 39 3.26 -0.26 -2.62
C LEU A 39 2.10 0.61 -3.12
N ARG A 40 0.90 0.41 -2.58
CA ARG A 40 -0.27 1.22 -2.94
C ARG A 40 -0.06 2.69 -2.60
N ARG A 41 0.55 3.02 -1.46
CA ARG A 41 0.88 4.40 -1.09
C ARG A 41 1.83 5.02 -2.10
N LYS A 42 2.93 4.33 -2.43
CA LYS A 42 3.92 4.79 -3.42
C LYS A 42 3.33 4.97 -4.82
N LEU A 43 2.35 4.14 -5.21
CA LEU A 43 1.65 4.26 -6.49
C LEU A 43 0.51 5.30 -6.46
N GLY A 44 -0.12 5.48 -5.29
CA GLY A 44 -1.21 6.41 -5.02
C GLY A 44 -0.72 7.84 -4.75
N GLU A 45 0.59 8.03 -4.55
CA GLU A 45 1.30 9.28 -4.84
C GLU A 45 1.29 9.55 -6.36
N SER A 46 0.13 9.38 -7.01
CA SER A 46 -0.10 9.96 -8.32
C SER A 46 0.01 11.46 -8.11
N LYS A 47 1.15 12.02 -8.53
CA LYS A 47 1.32 13.45 -8.70
C LYS A 47 0.04 13.99 -9.31
N ASP A 48 -0.50 15.06 -8.71
CA ASP A 48 -1.67 15.72 -9.27
C ASP A 48 -1.45 15.83 -10.78
N PRO A 49 -2.38 15.39 -11.65
CA PRO A 49 -2.20 15.48 -13.08
C PRO A 49 -1.77 16.90 -13.51
N LEU A 50 -2.25 17.93 -12.79
CA LEU A 50 -1.81 19.31 -12.96
C LEU A 50 -0.35 19.51 -12.55
N GLU A 51 0.10 18.96 -11.42
CA GLU A 51 1.50 19.05 -10.99
C GLU A 51 2.46 18.43 -12.02
N SER A 52 2.10 17.25 -12.56
CA SER A 52 2.89 16.62 -13.63
C SER A 52 2.90 17.46 -14.90
N PHE A 53 1.74 18.01 -15.28
CA PHE A 53 1.61 18.89 -16.44
C PHE A 53 2.41 20.19 -16.28
N CYS A 54 2.36 20.83 -15.10
CA CYS A 54 3.09 22.06 -14.80
C CYS A 54 4.60 21.85 -14.69
N ALA A 55 5.05 20.65 -14.30
CA ALA A 55 6.47 20.32 -14.32
C ALA A 55 7.05 20.32 -15.74
N GLU A 56 6.22 20.01 -16.75
CA GLU A 56 6.61 20.00 -18.18
C GLU A 56 6.23 21.30 -18.91
N ASN A 57 5.21 22.02 -18.43
CA ASN A 57 4.66 23.23 -19.06
C ASN A 57 4.50 24.38 -18.03
N PRO A 58 5.59 24.88 -17.43
CA PRO A 58 5.51 25.88 -16.36
C PRO A 58 4.93 27.24 -16.80
N GLU A 59 4.95 27.54 -18.10
CA GLU A 59 4.51 28.82 -18.66
C GLU A 59 2.99 28.91 -18.92
N THR A 60 2.24 27.81 -18.82
CA THR A 60 0.79 27.83 -19.07
C THR A 60 0.07 28.58 -17.97
N ASP A 61 -1.12 29.09 -18.29
CA ASP A 61 -1.88 29.93 -17.36
C ASP A 61 -2.28 29.16 -16.08
N GLU A 62 -2.44 27.84 -16.17
CA GLU A 62 -2.74 26.95 -15.05
C GLU A 62 -1.54 26.72 -14.10
N CYS A 63 -0.32 27.07 -14.54
CA CYS A 63 0.94 26.68 -13.89
C CYS A 63 1.81 27.86 -13.44
N ARG A 64 1.46 29.09 -13.80
CA ARG A 64 2.20 30.29 -13.39
C ARG A 64 2.08 30.53 -11.88
N VAL A 65 3.21 30.45 -11.19
CA VAL A 65 3.36 30.84 -9.78
C VAL A 65 4.13 32.15 -9.70
N TYR A 66 3.61 33.13 -8.97
CA TYR A 66 4.27 34.41 -8.73
C TYR A 66 4.84 34.42 -7.30
N GLU A 67 6.08 34.90 -7.14
CA GLU A 67 6.65 35.17 -5.81
C GLU A 67 6.22 36.57 -5.37
N ASP A 68 5.66 36.69 -4.17
CA ASP A 68 5.25 37.96 -3.54
C ASP A 68 6.44 38.77 -2.98
#